data_AF-A0AAU7JXJ6-F1
#
_entry.id   AF-A0AAU7JXJ6-F1
#
_cell.length_a   1.000
_cell.length_b   1.000
_cell.length_c   1.000
_cell.angle_alpha   90.00
_cell.angle_beta   90.00
_cell.angle_gamma   90.00
#
_symmetry.space_group_name_H-M   'P 1'
#
loop_
_entity.id
_entity.type
_entity.pdbx_description
1 polymer ?
#
loop_
_entity_poly.entity_id
_entity_poly.type
_entity_poly.pdbx_seq_one_letter_code
_entity_poly.pdbx_strand_id
1 'polypeptide(L)' 'MTDFLESVRPVEPMSTEGGVAADAGDGATEPSVRQLLAELAHLEDVVRAAGTSLDDPEVLAAMAREQEIIDELHHRNP' A
#
# COMPACT_ATOMS: atom_id res chain seq x y z
N MET A 1 31.70 -43.23 -7.48
CA MET A 1 30.99 -43.14 -6.19
C MET A 1 31.12 -41.69 -5.74
N THR A 2 30.10 -40.89 -6.07
CA THR A 2 29.73 -39.59 -5.45
C THR A 2 30.82 -38.54 -5.21
N ASP A 3 31.09 -37.70 -6.22
CA ASP A 3 31.70 -36.38 -6.07
C ASP A 3 30.62 -35.38 -5.59
N PHE A 4 30.51 -35.17 -4.27
CA PHE A 4 29.50 -34.30 -3.64
C PHE A 4 30.15 -33.16 -2.85
N LEU A 5 30.94 -32.32 -3.52
CA LEU A 5 31.30 -30.99 -2.98
C LEU A 5 31.11 -29.94 -4.07
N GLU A 6 29.89 -29.90 -4.59
CA GLU A 6 29.38 -28.80 -5.38
C GLU A 6 29.36 -27.55 -4.47
N SER A 7 30.22 -26.60 -4.84
CA SER A 7 30.58 -25.41 -4.09
C SER A 7 29.37 -24.48 -3.92
N VAL A 8 28.73 -24.53 -2.75
CA VAL A 8 27.71 -23.56 -2.37
C VAL A 8 28.40 -22.23 -2.08
N ARG A 9 28.44 -21.34 -3.05
CA ARG A 9 28.79 -19.93 -2.81
C ARG A 9 27.57 -19.25 -2.18
N PRO A 10 27.71 -18.60 -1.02
CA PRO A 10 26.68 -17.71 -0.52
C PRO A 10 26.45 -16.60 -1.56
N VAL A 11 25.22 -16.47 -2.05
CA VAL A 11 24.80 -15.25 -2.74
C VAL A 11 24.69 -14.18 -1.65
N GLU A 12 25.52 -13.15 -1.74
CA GLU A 12 25.37 -11.97 -0.90
C GLU A 12 24.02 -11.30 -1.25
N PRO A 13 23.20 -10.92 -0.27
CA PRO A 13 21.97 -10.19 -0.56
C PRO A 13 22.36 -8.84 -1.16
N MET A 14 22.07 -8.67 -2.45
CA MET A 14 22.12 -7.38 -3.12
C MET A 14 21.32 -6.38 -2.29
N SER A 15 22.00 -5.26 -2.02
CA SER A 15 21.47 -3.99 -1.55
C SER A 15 20.03 -3.78 -2.00
N THR A 16 19.10 -3.84 -1.05
CA THR A 16 17.77 -3.30 -1.25
C THR A 16 17.89 -1.78 -1.19
N GLU A 17 18.42 -1.18 -2.26
CA GLU A 17 18.15 0.21 -2.61
C GLU A 17 16.72 0.28 -3.18
N GLY A 18 15.76 -0.11 -2.36
CA GLY A 18 14.34 0.20 -2.54
C GLY A 18 14.08 1.46 -1.75
N GLY A 19 14.43 2.60 -2.35
CA GLY A 19 14.21 3.92 -1.77
C GLY A 19 12.77 4.06 -1.29
N VAL A 20 12.60 4.03 0.04
CA VAL A 20 11.46 4.67 0.69
C VAL A 20 11.64 6.17 0.52
N ALA A 21 11.32 6.67 -0.67
CA ALA A 21 10.91 8.05 -0.80
C ALA A 21 9.52 8.16 -0.15
N ALA A 22 9.50 8.05 1.18
CA ALA A 22 8.51 8.75 1.98
C ALA A 22 8.92 10.23 1.94
N ASP A 23 8.80 10.83 0.75
CA ASP A 23 8.63 12.26 0.61
C ASP A 23 7.26 12.57 1.21
N ALA A 24 7.21 12.60 2.55
CA ALA A 24 6.15 13.29 3.26
C ALA A 24 6.43 14.79 3.08
N GLY A 25 6.23 15.25 1.85
CA GLY A 25 6.10 16.64 1.50
C GLY A 25 4.87 17.18 2.21
N ASP A 26 5.07 17.64 3.43
CA ASP A 26 4.23 18.61 4.11
C ASP A 26 4.25 19.89 3.28
N GLY A 27 3.30 19.98 2.35
CA GLY A 27 3.17 21.08 1.41
C GLY A 27 1.88 20.84 0.65
N ALA A 28 0.77 21.32 1.22
CA ALA A 28 -0.63 21.24 0.78
C ALA A 28 -0.83 21.26 -0.75
N THR A 29 -0.49 20.16 -1.39
CA THR A 29 -0.68 19.88 -2.80
C THR A 29 -1.70 18.77 -2.82
N GLU A 30 -2.84 19.01 -3.49
CA GLU A 30 -3.90 18.03 -3.58
C GLU A 30 -3.33 16.67 -4.02
N PRO A 31 -3.77 15.57 -3.40
CA PRO A 31 -3.26 14.24 -3.73
C PRO A 31 -3.52 13.94 -5.21
N SER A 32 -2.51 13.43 -5.91
CA SER A 32 -2.66 13.01 -7.30
C SER A 32 -3.63 11.82 -7.42
N VAL A 33 -4.23 11.63 -8.60
CA VAL A 33 -5.12 10.48 -8.87
C VAL A 33 -4.43 9.14 -8.58
N ARG A 34 -3.14 9.01 -8.90
CA ARG A 34 -2.37 7.79 -8.59
C ARG A 34 -2.26 7.55 -7.09
N GLN A 35 -2.02 8.60 -6.30
CA GLN A 35 -1.95 8.51 -4.84
C GLN A 35 -3.31 8.13 -4.25
N LEU A 36 -4.39 8.74 -4.73
CA LEU A 36 -5.76 8.41 -4.32
C LEU A 36 -6.11 6.94 -4.61
N LEU A 37 -5.76 6.43 -5.80
CA LEU A 37 -5.99 5.01 -6.12
C LEU A 37 -5.14 4.05 -5.28
N ALA A 38 -3.90 4.44 -4.95
CA ALA A 38 -3.04 3.64 -4.07
C ALA A 38 -3.58 3.61 -2.63
N GLU A 39 -4.08 4.74 -2.13
CA GLU A 39 -4.74 4.84 -0.83
C GLU A 39 -6.02 4.00 -0.81
N LEU A 40 -6.85 4.07 -1.86
CA LEU A 40 -8.06 3.27 -2.00
C LEU A 40 -7.78 1.76 -1.91
N ALA A 41 -6.78 1.27 -2.64
CA ALA A 41 -6.39 -0.14 -2.59
C ALA A 41 -5.95 -0.58 -1.19
N HIS A 42 -5.25 0.30 -0.47
CA HIS A 42 -4.84 0.02 0.91
C HIS A 42 -6.05 -0.05 1.86
N LEU A 43 -7.00 0.87 1.73
CA LEU A 43 -8.22 0.90 2.56
C LEU A 43 -9.08 -0.33 2.30
N GLU A 44 -9.24 -0.75 1.04
CA GLU A 44 -9.94 -1.99 0.70
C GLU A 44 -9.31 -3.21 1.37
N ASP A 45 -7.98 -3.28 1.43
CA ASP A 45 -7.26 -4.37 2.11
C ASP A 45 -7.48 -4.34 3.63
N VAL A 46 -7.53 -3.15 4.24
CA VAL A 46 -7.85 -2.98 5.67
C VAL A 46 -9.26 -3.46 5.98
N VAL A 47 -10.26 -3.03 5.19
CA VAL A 47 -11.66 -3.44 5.36
C VAL A 47 -11.81 -4.95 5.11
N ARG A 48 -11.12 -5.49 4.10
CA ARG A 48 -11.13 -6.93 3.81
C ARG A 48 -10.49 -7.75 4.94
N ALA A 49 -9.39 -7.27 5.51
CA ALA A 49 -8.71 -7.94 6.62
C ALA A 49 -9.53 -7.96 7.91
N ALA A 50 -10.38 -6.95 8.13
CA ALA A 50 -11.26 -6.88 9.30
C ALA A 50 -12.35 -7.97 9.32
N GLY A 51 -12.68 -8.54 8.17
CA GLY A 51 -13.64 -9.64 8.05
C GLY A 51 -15.03 -9.25 8.54
N THR A 52 -15.45 -9.80 9.69
CA THR A 52 -16.77 -9.52 10.29
C THR A 52 -16.76 -8.37 11.28
N SER A 53 -15.60 -7.77 11.58
CA SER A 53 -15.45 -6.71 12.59
C SER A 53 -15.75 -5.33 12.00
N LEU A 54 -16.92 -5.18 11.36
CA LEU A 54 -17.31 -3.93 10.68
C LEU A 54 -17.67 -2.79 11.64
N ASP A 55 -17.89 -3.11 12.91
CA ASP A 55 -18.15 -2.13 13.98
C ASP A 55 -16.86 -1.55 14.58
N ASP A 56 -15.69 -2.00 14.11
CA ASP A 56 -14.40 -1.48 14.57
C ASP A 56 -14.23 -0.02 14.09
N PRO A 57 -13.87 0.91 14.99
CA PRO A 57 -13.74 2.32 14.64
C PRO A 57 -12.68 2.59 13.54
N GLU A 58 -11.62 1.79 13.46
CA GLU A 58 -10.60 1.93 12.42
C GLU A 58 -11.14 1.50 11.05
N VAL A 59 -11.97 0.46 11.03
CA VAL A 59 -12.63 -0.03 9.81
C VAL A 59 -13.68 0.97 9.33
N LEU A 60 -14.47 1.53 10.25
CA LEU A 60 -15.43 2.58 9.92
C LEU A 60 -14.73 3.84 9.39
N ALA A 61 -13.59 4.23 9.98
CA ALA A 61 -12.78 5.33 9.48
C ALA A 61 -12.21 5.03 8.08
N ALA A 62 -11.75 3.80 7.85
CA ALA A 62 -11.25 3.36 6.54
C ALA A 62 -12.35 3.42 5.48
N MET A 63 -13.55 2.93 5.78
CA MET A 63 -14.71 2.99 4.87
C MET A 63 -15.16 4.42 4.59
N ALA A 64 -15.18 5.29 5.61
CA ALA A 64 -15.51 6.71 5.41
C ALA A 64 -14.49 7.38 4.48
N ARG A 65 -13.19 7.08 4.69
CA ARG A 65 -12.12 7.59 3.84
C ARG A 65 -12.19 7.06 2.42
N GLU A 66 -12.53 5.78 2.25
CA GLU A 66 -12.76 5.15 0.93
C GLU A 66 -13.82 5.93 0.15
N GLN A 67 -14.95 6.25 0.80
CA GLN A 67 -16.04 7.02 0.18
C GLN A 67 -15.60 8.42 -0.23
N GLU A 68 -14.84 9.14 0.62
CA GLU A 68 -14.30 10.46 0.27
C GLU A 68 -13.42 10.41 -0.98
N ILE A 69 -12.58 9.38 -1.10
CA ILE A 69 -11.68 9.21 -2.25
C ILE A 69 -12.50 8.91 -3.52
N ILE A 70 -13.53 8.06 -3.43
CA ILE A 70 -14.40 7.74 -4.57
C ILE A 70 -15.11 9.01 -5.06
N ASP A 71 -15.66 9.81 -4.15
CA ASP A 71 -16.34 11.06 -4.48
C ASP A 71 -15.39 12.05 -5.15
N GLU A 72 -14.15 12.17 -4.66
CA GLU A 72 -13.11 13.02 -5.24
C GLU A 72 -12.70 12.52 -6.64
N LEU A 73 -12.51 11.21 -6.83
CA LEU A 73 -12.17 10.63 -8.12
C LEU A 73 -13.28 10.84 -9.15
N HIS A 74 -14.53 10.71 -8.74
CA HIS A 74 -15.71 10.97 -9.57
C HIS A 74 -15.85 12.46 -9.89
N HIS A 75 -15.59 13.35 -8.93
CA HIS A 75 -15.57 14.79 -9.18
C HIS A 75 -14.56 15.19 -10.26
N ARG A 76 -13.38 14.54 -10.27
CA ARG A 76 -12.33 14.77 -11.27
C ARG A 76 -12.60 14.10 -12.62
N ASN A 77 -13.43 13.06 -12.67
CA ASN A 77 -13.82 12.34 -13.89
C ASN A 77 -15.35 12.11 -13.92
N PRO A 78 -16.13 13.15 -14.26
CA PRO A 78 -17.59 13.10 -14.28
C PRO A 78 -18.18 12.26 -15.44
#